data_AF-A0AB34CEW3-F1
#
_entry.id   AF-A0AB34CEW3-F1
#
_cell.length_a   1.000
_cell.length_b   1.000
_cell.length_c   1.000
_cell.angle_alpha   90.00
_cell.angle_beta   90.00
_cell.angle_gamma   90.00
#
_symmetry.space_group_name_H-M   'P 1'
#
loop_
_entity.id
_entity.type
_entity.pdbx_description
1 polymer ?
#
loop_
_entity_poly.entity_id
_entity_poly.type
_entity_poly.pdbx_seq_one_letter_code
_entity_poly.pdbx_strand_id
1 'polypeptide(L)'
;MCIGYSVAQAPGLWQIYDVEGRFVRLEEAPLETPLIDPTDIALFGLGIFRILRTGRVLFESGARAAIYAKLSQSTISFLRSRLKVGLHARNLKMTEAAAKHMHEPGRYVPLQIQERAIRYGRRMADPRKGEGMFRYETRMFKLRFNKQTMEYEYKEYTLEVVVRESDWTISHFKYMD
;
A
#
# COMPACT_ATOMS: atom_id res chain seq x y z
N MET A 1 2.70 1.25 4.16
CA MET A 1 3.36 2.33 4.94
C MET A 1 4.81 1.89 5.16
N CYS A 2 5.76 2.81 5.28
CA CYS A 2 7.18 2.52 5.52
C CYS A 2 7.71 3.49 6.57
N ILE A 3 8.79 3.09 7.23
CA ILE A 3 9.51 3.90 8.19
C ILE A 3 10.96 3.98 7.70
N GLY A 4 11.47 5.19 7.54
CA GLY A 4 12.87 5.43 7.20
C GLY A 4 13.67 5.79 8.45
N TYR A 5 14.85 5.21 8.61
CA TYR A 5 15.80 5.50 9.68
C TYR A 5 17.09 6.05 9.07
N SER A 6 17.67 7.09 9.68
CA SER A 6 19.04 7.53 9.38
C SER A 6 19.98 6.97 10.44
N VAL A 7 21.18 6.61 10.04
CA VAL A 7 22.23 6.21 10.99
C VAL A 7 23.05 7.45 11.34
N ALA A 8 23.18 7.74 12.64
CA ALA A 8 23.88 8.93 13.14
C ALA A 8 25.36 9.02 12.69
N GLN A 9 25.97 7.88 12.34
CA GLN A 9 27.37 7.77 11.89
C GLN A 9 27.58 8.11 10.41
N ALA A 10 26.51 8.22 9.61
CA ALA A 10 26.59 8.58 8.18
C ALA A 10 25.42 9.53 7.82
N PRO A 11 25.54 10.83 8.15
CA PRO A 11 24.54 11.83 7.81
C PRO A 11 24.29 11.85 6.30
N GLY A 12 23.05 11.59 5.88
CA GLY A 12 22.68 11.48 4.47
C GLY A 12 22.40 10.05 4.00
N LEU A 13 22.72 9.03 4.79
CA LEU A 13 22.41 7.63 4.45
C LEU A 13 21.12 7.16 5.14
N TRP A 14 20.09 6.85 4.35
CA TRP A 14 18.76 6.46 4.81
C TRP A 14 18.51 4.97 4.59
N GLN A 15 18.18 4.26 5.67
CA GLN A 15 17.69 2.88 5.62
C GLN A 15 16.16 2.88 5.68
N ILE A 16 15.52 2.36 4.65
CA ILE A 16 14.05 2.29 4.54
C ILE A 16 13.61 0.89 4.95
N TYR A 17 12.61 0.82 5.84
CA TYR A 17 11.98 -0.40 6.31
C TYR A 17 10.48 -0.39 5.99
N ASP A 18 9.90 -1.57 5.83
CA ASP A 18 8.44 -1.71 5.73
C ASP A 18 7.75 -1.60 7.10
N VAL A 19 6.42 -1.62 7.11
CA VAL A 19 5.62 -1.60 8.36
C VAL A 19 5.80 -2.85 9.21
N GLU A 20 6.36 -3.91 8.65
CA GLU A 20 6.66 -5.16 9.34
C GLU A 20 8.10 -5.16 9.89
N GLY A 21 8.83 -4.05 9.75
CA GLY A 21 10.21 -3.88 10.24
C GLY A 21 11.27 -4.55 9.38
N ARG A 22 10.94 -5.00 8.16
CA ARG A 22 11.93 -5.62 7.26
C ARG A 22 12.68 -4.55 6.49
N PHE A 23 13.99 -4.74 6.34
CA PHE A 23 14.83 -3.85 5.54
C PHE A 23 14.43 -3.91 4.08
N VAL A 24 14.27 -2.74 3.46
CA VAL A 24 13.78 -2.59 2.09
C VAL A 24 14.86 -2.01 1.18
N ARG A 25 15.49 -0.89 1.56
CA ARG A 25 16.46 -0.19 0.69
C ARG A 25 17.32 0.80 1.47
N LEU A 26 18.51 1.07 0.93
CA LEU A 26 19.41 2.17 1.32
C LEU A 26 19.32 3.32 0.29
N GLU A 27 19.17 4.57 0.73
CA GLU A 27 19.15 5.76 -0.14
C GLU A 27 20.09 6.83 0.42
N GLU A 28 20.92 7.43 -0.42
CA GLU A 28 21.85 8.50 -0.04
C GLU A 28 21.26 9.87 -0.42
N ALA A 29 21.45 10.86 0.44
CA ALA A 29 21.07 12.23 0.19
C ALA A 29 21.90 12.80 -0.98
N PRO A 30 21.29 13.64 -1.84
CA PRO A 30 22.05 14.32 -2.87
C PRO A 30 23.15 15.21 -2.25
N LEU A 31 24.36 15.15 -2.80
CA LEU A 31 25.58 15.84 -2.34
C LEU A 31 25.51 17.38 -2.39
N GLU A 32 24.41 17.96 -2.84
CA GLU A 32 24.23 19.42 -2.89
C GLU A 32 23.85 19.94 -1.50
N THR A 33 24.77 20.65 -0.85
CA THR A 33 24.59 21.27 0.46
C THR A 33 23.39 22.23 0.47
N PRO A 34 22.36 22.01 1.32
CA PRO A 34 21.34 23.03 1.54
C PRO A 34 21.97 24.26 2.20
N LEU A 35 21.53 25.47 1.81
CA LEU A 35 22.01 26.76 2.33
C LEU A 35 21.80 26.93 3.85
N ILE A 36 21.03 26.04 4.49
CA ILE A 36 20.81 25.98 5.93
C ILE A 36 21.08 24.53 6.36
N ASP A 37 22.05 24.35 7.26
CA ASP A 37 22.43 23.05 7.81
C ASP A 37 21.34 22.55 8.79
N PRO A 38 20.57 21.49 8.45
CA PRO A 38 19.48 21.00 9.29
C PRO A 38 19.95 20.29 10.56
N THR A 39 21.25 20.01 10.67
CA THR A 39 21.86 19.24 11.76
C THR A 39 21.89 20.03 13.07
N ASP A 40 22.01 21.36 13.00
CA ASP A 40 22.08 22.25 14.17
C ASP A 40 20.74 22.42 14.91
N ILE A 41 19.62 22.17 14.23
CA ILE A 41 18.26 22.40 14.76
C ILE A 41 17.74 21.16 15.52
N ALA A 42 18.40 20.01 15.34
CA ALA A 42 17.93 18.70 15.75
C ALA A 42 18.53 18.16 17.07
N LEU A 43 18.87 19.01 18.05
CA LEU A 43 19.31 18.52 19.38
C LEU A 43 18.30 18.70 20.53
N PHE A 44 17.17 19.38 20.33
CA PHE A 44 16.37 19.93 21.45
C PHE A 44 14.97 19.33 21.77
N GLY A 45 14.51 18.18 21.24
CA GLY A 45 13.19 17.72 21.72
C GLY A 45 12.59 16.41 21.20
N LEU A 46 12.83 15.34 21.95
CA LEU A 46 11.83 14.44 22.55
C LEU A 46 10.53 14.16 21.75
N GLY A 47 10.59 13.10 20.93
CA GLY A 47 9.49 12.15 20.66
C GLY A 47 8.22 12.62 19.92
N ILE A 48 7.82 11.86 18.89
CA ILE A 48 6.44 11.43 18.48
C ILE A 48 6.29 11.30 16.93
N PHE A 49 5.38 10.41 16.50
CA PHE A 49 5.00 9.98 15.13
C PHE A 49 3.88 10.81 14.46
N ARG A 50 3.83 10.95 13.10
CA ARG A 50 2.74 10.47 12.17
C ARG A 50 2.68 11.04 10.71
N ILE A 51 2.40 10.11 9.77
CA ILE A 51 1.54 10.11 8.53
C ILE A 51 1.96 10.85 7.23
N LEU A 52 2.08 10.07 6.13
CA LEU A 52 2.32 10.49 4.75
C LEU A 52 1.01 10.53 3.91
N ARG A 53 0.70 11.68 3.29
CA ARG A 53 -0.37 11.83 2.26
C ARG A 53 0.09 12.43 0.93
N THR A 54 1.33 12.85 0.81
CA THR A 54 1.90 13.46 -0.39
C THR A 54 3.36 13.01 -0.46
N GLY A 55 3.93 12.77 -1.64
CA GLY A 55 5.28 12.20 -1.84
C GLY A 55 6.47 13.03 -1.33
N ARG A 56 6.44 13.48 -0.08
CA ARG A 56 7.48 14.17 0.68
C ARG A 56 7.61 13.45 2.02
N VAL A 57 8.77 12.85 2.31
CA VAL A 57 8.98 12.20 3.62
C VAL A 57 9.46 13.24 4.62
N LEU A 58 8.76 13.27 5.75
CA LEU A 58 9.07 14.05 6.94
C LEU A 58 9.89 13.15 7.86
N PHE A 59 11.17 13.47 8.04
CA PHE A 59 12.05 12.76 8.96
C PHE A 59 12.13 13.58 10.25
N GLU A 60 11.45 13.13 11.30
CA GLU A 60 11.62 13.70 12.65
C GLU A 60 12.45 12.74 13.48
N SER A 61 13.77 12.90 13.41
CA SER A 61 14.70 12.28 14.35
C SER A 61 14.75 13.13 15.60
N GLY A 62 14.07 12.73 16.67
CA GLY A 62 14.38 13.06 18.07
C GLY A 62 14.45 14.54 18.51
N ALA A 63 14.29 15.49 17.60
CA ALA A 63 14.39 16.92 17.85
C ALA A 63 13.94 17.69 16.60
N ARG A 64 12.71 18.18 16.67
CA ARG A 64 12.13 19.45 16.15
C ARG A 64 12.60 20.11 14.84
N ALA A 65 13.43 19.51 14.00
CA ALA A 65 13.66 19.94 12.63
C ALA A 65 13.08 18.87 11.69
N ALA A 66 11.91 19.16 11.14
CA ALA A 66 11.34 18.39 10.05
C ALA A 66 12.26 18.49 8.82
N ILE A 67 13.19 17.54 8.65
CA ILE A 67 14.02 17.47 7.43
C ILE A 67 13.18 16.81 6.34
N TYR A 68 12.92 17.55 5.27
CA TYR A 68 12.22 17.05 4.09
C TYR A 68 13.26 16.49 3.11
N ALA A 69 13.43 15.17 3.05
CA ALA A 69 14.28 14.59 2.00
C ALA A 69 13.46 14.40 0.71
N LYS A 70 14.01 14.89 -0.40
CA LYS A 70 13.47 14.65 -1.74
C LYS A 70 13.86 13.23 -2.15
N LEU A 71 12.97 12.27 -1.93
CA LEU A 71 13.14 10.90 -2.42
C LEU A 71 13.29 10.89 -3.95
N SER A 72 14.14 10.02 -4.47
CA SER A 72 14.22 9.78 -5.90
C SER A 72 12.88 9.25 -6.46
N GLN A 73 12.57 9.57 -7.72
CA GLN A 73 11.39 9.01 -8.40
C GLN A 73 11.41 7.48 -8.43
N SER A 74 12.61 6.88 -8.49
CA SER A 74 12.80 5.44 -8.41
C SER A 74 12.31 4.86 -7.08
N THR A 75 12.66 5.49 -5.96
CA THR A 75 12.20 5.08 -4.62
C THR A 75 10.70 5.29 -4.50
N ILE A 76 10.16 6.41 -4.99
CA ILE A 76 8.70 6.67 -4.93
C ILE A 76 7.91 5.61 -5.72
N SER A 77 8.36 5.26 -6.92
CA SER A 77 7.74 4.21 -7.74
C SER A 77 7.85 2.83 -7.09
N PHE A 78 9.00 2.52 -6.52
CA PHE A 78 9.22 1.30 -5.75
C PHE A 78 8.33 1.23 -4.50
N LEU A 79 8.24 2.29 -3.70
CA LEU A 79 7.39 2.32 -2.50
C LEU A 79 5.90 2.23 -2.89
N ARG A 80 5.47 2.89 -3.97
CA ARG A 80 4.10 2.77 -4.48
C ARG A 80 3.77 1.34 -4.92
N SER A 81 4.65 0.69 -5.68
CA SER A 81 4.43 -0.66 -6.19
C SER A 81 4.55 -1.73 -5.09
N ARG A 82 5.56 -1.63 -4.22
CA ARG A 82 5.82 -2.62 -3.18
C ARG A 82 4.97 -2.43 -1.94
N LEU A 83 4.80 -1.19 -1.48
CA LEU A 83 4.12 -0.88 -0.21
C LEU A 83 2.68 -0.41 -0.41
N LYS A 84 2.23 -0.30 -1.67
CA LYS A 84 0.86 0.04 -2.06
C LYS A 84 0.43 1.35 -1.40
N VAL A 85 1.29 2.37 -1.52
CA VAL A 85 1.06 3.69 -0.93
C VAL A 85 -0.18 4.31 -1.55
N GLY A 86 -1.08 4.84 -0.71
CA GLY A 86 -2.35 5.41 -1.15
C GLY A 86 -3.49 4.39 -1.28
N LEU A 87 -3.20 3.08 -1.26
CA LEU A 87 -4.20 2.02 -1.18
C LEU A 87 -4.91 2.11 0.17
N HIS A 88 -6.20 2.40 0.15
CA HIS A 88 -7.10 2.43 1.29
C HIS A 88 -8.52 2.22 0.78
N ALA A 89 -9.39 1.55 1.54
CA ALA A 89 -10.76 1.24 1.10
C ALA A 89 -11.53 2.49 0.60
N ARG A 90 -11.41 3.61 1.30
CA ARG A 90 -12.02 4.92 0.92
C ARG A 90 -11.47 5.54 -0.38
N ASN A 91 -10.27 5.16 -0.79
CA ASN A 91 -9.60 5.69 -1.99
C ASN A 91 -9.82 4.76 -3.20
N LEU A 92 -10.38 3.55 -2.99
CA LEU A 92 -10.70 2.64 -4.07
C LEU A 92 -11.81 3.24 -4.93
N LYS A 93 -11.56 3.26 -6.23
CA LYS A 93 -12.56 3.64 -7.23
C LYS A 93 -13.08 2.37 -7.90
N MET A 94 -14.26 2.44 -8.49
CA MET A 94 -14.83 1.32 -9.24
C MET A 94 -15.28 1.79 -10.61
N THR A 95 -15.10 0.91 -11.61
CA THR A 95 -15.80 1.05 -12.88
C THR A 95 -17.30 0.81 -12.69
N GLU A 96 -18.12 1.31 -13.61
CA GLU A 96 -19.57 1.12 -13.55
C GLU A 96 -19.97 -0.36 -13.50
N ALA A 97 -19.29 -1.21 -14.29
CA ALA A 97 -19.53 -2.64 -14.31
C ALA A 97 -19.21 -3.31 -12.95
N ALA A 98 -18.07 -2.98 -12.34
CA ALA A 98 -17.72 -3.47 -11.01
C ALA A 98 -18.70 -2.97 -9.94
N ALA A 99 -19.12 -1.70 -10.01
CA ALA A 99 -20.10 -1.14 -9.09
C ALA A 99 -21.47 -1.85 -9.20
N LYS A 100 -21.93 -2.20 -10.41
CA LYS A 100 -23.15 -2.98 -10.59
C LYS A 100 -23.10 -4.33 -9.87
N HIS A 101 -21.97 -5.04 -9.93
CA HIS A 101 -21.80 -6.31 -9.22
C HIS A 101 -21.76 -6.17 -7.69
N MET A 102 -21.49 -4.98 -7.14
CA MET A 102 -21.61 -4.74 -5.70
C MET A 102 -23.07 -4.75 -5.22
N HIS A 103 -24.05 -4.57 -6.12
CA HIS A 103 -25.47 -4.66 -5.77
C HIS A 103 -26.00 -6.10 -5.79
N GLU A 104 -25.21 -7.07 -6.30
CA GLU A 104 -25.60 -8.47 -6.35
C GLU A 104 -25.19 -9.18 -5.03
N PRO A 105 -26.14 -9.69 -4.22
CA PRO A 105 -25.81 -10.28 -2.91
C PRO A 105 -24.82 -11.46 -2.99
N GLY A 106 -24.89 -12.25 -4.06
CA GLY A 106 -23.99 -13.37 -4.29
C GLY A 106 -22.56 -12.97 -4.67
N ARG A 107 -22.38 -11.76 -5.21
CA ARG A 107 -21.08 -11.25 -5.66
C ARG A 107 -20.50 -10.15 -4.79
N TYR A 108 -21.28 -9.57 -3.87
CA TYR A 108 -20.81 -8.49 -3.01
C TYR A 108 -19.50 -8.84 -2.28
N VAL A 109 -18.55 -7.91 -2.36
CA VAL A 109 -17.27 -7.95 -1.63
C VAL A 109 -17.04 -6.58 -0.99
N PRO A 110 -16.96 -6.43 0.34
CA PRO A 110 -16.66 -5.14 0.95
C PRO A 110 -15.36 -4.54 0.44
N LEU A 111 -15.30 -3.21 0.29
CA LEU A 111 -14.10 -2.50 -0.18
C LEU A 111 -12.87 -2.77 0.69
N GLN A 112 -13.06 -3.03 1.99
CA GLN A 112 -11.99 -3.40 2.93
C GLN A 112 -11.41 -4.77 2.61
N ILE A 113 -12.23 -5.73 2.18
CA ILE A 113 -11.77 -7.05 1.77
C ILE A 113 -11.04 -6.96 0.43
N GLN A 114 -11.57 -6.15 -0.51
CA GLN A 114 -10.89 -5.88 -1.78
C GLN A 114 -9.53 -5.18 -1.56
N GLU A 115 -9.47 -4.20 -0.66
CA GLU A 115 -8.23 -3.54 -0.26
C GLU A 115 -7.20 -4.52 0.31
N ARG A 116 -7.61 -5.43 1.19
CA ARG A 116 -6.74 -6.48 1.73
C ARG A 116 -6.30 -7.49 0.67
N ALA A 117 -7.19 -7.86 -0.25
CA ALA A 117 -6.86 -8.72 -1.38
C ALA A 117 -5.80 -8.07 -2.27
N ILE A 118 -5.95 -6.78 -2.56
CA ILE A 118 -4.92 -6.02 -3.29
C ILE A 118 -3.65 -5.92 -2.44
N ARG A 119 -3.72 -5.74 -1.12
CA ARG A 119 -2.54 -5.55 -0.26
C ARG A 119 -1.70 -6.81 -0.09
N TYR A 120 -2.33 -7.94 0.17
CA TYR A 120 -1.64 -9.18 0.56
C TYR A 120 -1.79 -10.31 -0.45
N GLY A 121 -2.69 -10.18 -1.43
CA GLY A 121 -2.91 -11.18 -2.45
C GLY A 121 -1.74 -11.33 -3.41
N ARG A 122 -1.73 -12.47 -4.10
CA ARG A 122 -0.76 -12.78 -5.16
C ARG A 122 -1.01 -11.87 -6.35
N ARG A 123 -0.02 -11.02 -6.66
CA ARG A 123 -0.05 -10.11 -7.81
C ARG A 123 0.33 -10.84 -9.09
N MET A 124 -0.45 -10.64 -10.15
CA MET A 124 -0.22 -11.18 -11.49
C MET A 124 -0.55 -10.13 -12.55
N ALA A 125 0.07 -10.22 -13.72
CA ALA A 125 -0.36 -9.43 -14.87
C ALA A 125 -1.80 -9.82 -15.26
N ASP A 126 -2.64 -8.84 -15.59
CA ASP A 126 -3.99 -9.12 -16.06
C ASP A 126 -3.93 -9.76 -17.47
N PRO A 127 -4.50 -10.97 -17.68
CA PRO A 127 -4.57 -11.59 -19.00
C PRO A 127 -5.33 -10.75 -20.04
N ARG A 128 -6.16 -9.79 -19.62
CA ARG A 128 -6.95 -8.91 -20.50
C ARG A 128 -6.16 -7.71 -21.06
N LYS A 129 -4.84 -7.61 -20.79
CA LYS A 129 -3.88 -6.65 -21.37
C LYS A 129 -4.27 -5.17 -21.31
N GLY A 130 -5.04 -4.75 -20.30
CA GLY A 130 -5.19 -3.32 -20.02
C GLY A 130 -3.89 -2.74 -19.47
N GLU A 131 -3.42 -1.61 -20.01
CA GLU A 131 -2.21 -0.95 -19.50
C GLU A 131 -2.34 -0.63 -18.00
N GLY A 132 -1.35 -1.07 -17.21
CA GLY A 132 -1.31 -0.83 -15.76
C GLY A 132 -2.34 -1.62 -14.94
N MET A 133 -3.01 -2.61 -15.54
CA MET A 133 -3.96 -3.50 -14.87
C MET A 133 -3.25 -4.71 -14.28
N PHE A 134 -3.52 -4.97 -13.00
CA PHE A 134 -2.98 -6.10 -12.29
C PHE A 134 -4.09 -6.88 -11.61
N ARG A 135 -3.95 -8.20 -11.66
CA ARG A 135 -4.82 -9.15 -10.98
C ARG A 135 -4.21 -9.53 -9.64
N TYR A 136 -5.05 -9.51 -8.61
CA TYR A 136 -4.73 -9.93 -7.26
C TYR A 136 -5.63 -11.09 -6.86
N GLU A 137 -5.03 -12.17 -6.38
CA GLU A 137 -5.75 -13.34 -5.88
C GLU A 137 -5.46 -13.56 -4.41
N THR A 138 -6.51 -13.78 -3.62
CA THR A 138 -6.38 -14.19 -2.23
C THR A 138 -7.33 -15.34 -1.92
N ARG A 139 -6.87 -16.31 -1.15
CA ARG A 139 -7.74 -17.34 -0.57
C ARG A 139 -8.52 -16.74 0.59
N MET A 140 -9.76 -17.14 0.74
CA MET A 140 -10.62 -16.75 1.86
C MET A 140 -11.69 -17.78 2.14
N PHE A 141 -12.17 -17.82 3.37
CA PHE A 141 -13.29 -18.66 3.76
C PHE A 141 -14.56 -17.82 3.85
N LYS A 142 -15.66 -18.34 3.34
CA LYS A 142 -16.98 -17.72 3.44
C LYS A 142 -17.98 -18.75 3.92
N LEU A 143 -18.87 -18.32 4.82
CA LEU A 143 -20.00 -19.12 5.24
C LEU A 143 -21.01 -19.17 4.09
N ARG A 144 -21.35 -20.37 3.66
CA ARG A 144 -22.31 -20.63 2.58
C ARG A 144 -23.44 -21.49 3.13
N PHE A 145 -24.68 -21.11 2.85
CA PHE A 145 -25.81 -21.96 3.16
C PHE A 145 -25.91 -23.09 2.13
N ASN A 146 -25.83 -24.33 2.60
CA ASN A 146 -26.00 -25.51 1.78
C ASN A 146 -27.48 -25.92 1.81
N LYS A 147 -28.17 -25.79 0.67
CA LYS A 147 -29.60 -26.10 0.55
C LYS A 147 -29.91 -27.60 0.69
N GLN A 148 -28.92 -28.47 0.48
CA GLN A 148 -29.11 -29.93 0.53
C GLN A 148 -29.05 -30.43 1.97
N THR A 149 -28.09 -29.93 2.76
CA THR A 149 -27.92 -30.30 4.17
C THR A 149 -28.68 -29.37 5.12
N MET A 150 -29.22 -28.25 4.62
CA MET A 150 -29.88 -27.19 5.42
C MET A 150 -28.96 -26.56 6.48
N GLU A 151 -27.64 -26.63 6.26
CA GLU A 151 -26.61 -26.16 7.19
C GLU A 151 -25.70 -25.11 6.55
N TYR A 152 -25.02 -24.35 7.41
CA TYR A 152 -23.99 -23.42 6.99
C TYR A 152 -22.62 -24.09 6.98
N GLU A 153 -21.99 -24.15 5.82
CA GLU A 153 -20.64 -24.70 5.64
C GLU A 153 -19.62 -23.57 5.40
N TYR A 154 -18.44 -23.69 5.98
CA TYR A 154 -17.31 -22.86 5.59
C TYR A 154 -16.73 -23.40 4.30
N LYS A 155 -16.89 -22.65 3.21
CA LYS A 155 -16.29 -22.98 1.93
C LYS A 155 -15.11 -22.06 1.64
N GLU A 156 -14.01 -22.63 1.18
CA GLU A 156 -12.86 -21.89 0.67
C GLU A 156 -13.20 -21.34 -0.72
N TYR A 157 -12.82 -20.09 -0.96
CA TYR A 157 -12.93 -19.39 -2.24
C TYR A 157 -11.63 -18.67 -2.53
N THR A 158 -11.32 -18.49 -3.81
CA THR A 158 -10.29 -17.56 -4.25
C THR A 158 -10.96 -16.27 -4.73
N LEU A 159 -10.72 -15.17 -4.02
CA LEU A 159 -11.15 -13.84 -4.46
C LEU A 159 -10.15 -13.28 -5.46
N GLU A 160 -10.62 -13.08 -6.70
CA GLU A 160 -9.92 -12.36 -7.74
C GLU A 160 -10.33 -10.88 -7.71
N VAL A 161 -9.36 -9.96 -7.73
CA VAL A 161 -9.57 -8.50 -7.87
C VAL A 161 -8.65 -7.97 -8.96
N VAL A 162 -9.21 -7.31 -9.96
CA VAL A 162 -8.46 -6.66 -11.04
C VAL A 162 -8.51 -5.15 -10.83
N VAL A 163 -7.33 -4.54 -10.72
CA VAL A 163 -7.18 -3.13 -10.35
C VAL A 163 -6.14 -2.44 -11.23
N ARG A 164 -6.39 -1.17 -11.54
CA ARG A 164 -5.41 -0.25 -12.09
C ARG A 164 -4.58 0.35 -10.95
N GLU A 165 -3.28 0.09 -10.91
CA GLU A 165 -2.44 0.55 -9.79
C GLU A 165 -2.15 2.05 -9.80
N SER A 166 -2.33 2.75 -10.93
CA SER A 166 -2.07 4.19 -11.04
C SER A 166 -3.00 5.04 -10.18
N ASP A 167 -4.26 4.62 -10.03
CA ASP A 167 -5.32 5.38 -9.36
C ASP A 167 -6.22 4.51 -8.45
N TRP A 168 -5.87 3.23 -8.28
CA TRP A 168 -6.60 2.24 -7.49
C TRP A 168 -8.05 2.02 -7.97
N THR A 169 -8.28 2.07 -9.28
CA THR A 169 -9.59 1.78 -9.89
C THR A 169 -9.79 0.29 -10.13
N ILE A 170 -10.80 -0.29 -9.50
CA ILE A 170 -11.20 -1.69 -9.65
C ILE A 170 -12.08 -1.86 -10.88
N SER A 171 -11.66 -2.70 -11.81
CA SER A 171 -12.42 -3.03 -13.02
C SER A 171 -13.24 -4.30 -12.87
N HIS A 172 -12.78 -5.25 -12.06
CA HIS A 172 -13.42 -6.54 -11.90
C HIS A 172 -13.09 -7.13 -10.52
N PHE A 173 -14.05 -7.85 -9.96
CA PHE A 173 -13.80 -8.74 -8.82
C PHE A 173 -14.77 -9.92 -8.90
N LYS A 174 -14.32 -11.09 -8.42
CA LYS A 174 -15.13 -12.31 -8.45
C LYS A 174 -14.62 -13.34 -7.44
N TYR A 175 -15.55 -14.07 -6.83
CA TYR A 175 -15.24 -15.31 -6.12
C TYR A 175 -15.09 -16.46 -7.14
N MET A 176 -13.94 -17.12 -7.10
CA MET A 176 -13.64 -18.35 -7.82
C MET A 176 -13.75 -19.52 -6.83
N ASP A 177 -14.39 -20.60 -7.26
CA ASP A 177 -14.45 -21.86 -6.52
C ASP A 177 -13.12 -22.63 -6.62
#